data_AF-A0A7J6XP30-F1
#
_entry.id   AF-A0A7J6XP30-F1
#
_cell.length_a   1.000
_cell.length_b   1.000
_cell.length_c   1.000
_cell.angle_alpha   90.00
_cell.angle_beta   90.00
_cell.angle_gamma   90.00
#
_symmetry.space_group_name_H-M   'P 1'
#
loop_
_entity.id
_entity.type
_entity.pdbx_description
1 polymer ?
#
loop_
_entity_poly.entity_id
_entity_poly.type
_entity_poly.pdbx_seq_one_letter_code
_entity_poly.pdbx_strand_id
1 'polypeptide(L)'
;MLRVCAQCEAEPCGGTSGRRGAKKTGMGMGVHEGKPEQSWTYKKADDAIEKNDAVQQSGAAPPVLMVLASVKGWPYTRNTIQDLPKDIFVNCEVGRVWQIVRGDLTAWLSIHGGTDFTPKRRVLIGTPGIGKSVGAGSYLLYQLLHCDVEKLQVVVHCFGGGDAYVSDKTTRAVTRYGDEDMCISELRSLRGHGRNVYIIHDVAKEGTPPPRHFAPTSGWGMIAVSFPKVNNYDEWAKQLQAARVIVKCPDEMDVKATCAWTTRDETKEKQAECWKRSKKHMYLLGPIPRHVFDEEAFMERCGAVGLHCNRSTR
;
A
#
# COMPACT_ATOMS: atom_id res chain seq x y z
N MET A 1 10.68 10.94 -4.05
CA MET A 1 10.93 10.66 -5.48
C MET A 1 10.20 9.37 -5.83
N LEU A 2 9.32 9.38 -6.83
CA LEU A 2 8.62 8.17 -7.27
C LEU A 2 9.51 7.43 -8.28
N ARG A 3 9.77 6.15 -8.04
CA ARG A 3 10.49 5.24 -8.95
C ARG A 3 9.56 4.08 -9.30
N VAL A 4 9.72 3.47 -10.46
CA VAL A 4 8.81 2.44 -10.99
C VAL A 4 9.61 1.21 -11.40
N CYS A 5 9.16 0.03 -10.98
CA CYS A 5 9.63 -1.25 -11.50
C CYS A 5 8.61 -1.79 -12.50
N ALA A 6 9.02 -1.91 -13.76
CA ALA A 6 8.23 -2.53 -14.79
C ALA A 6 8.88 -3.84 -15.23
N GLN A 7 8.07 -4.77 -15.75
CA GLN A 7 8.63 -5.90 -16.47
C GLN A 7 9.04 -5.37 -17.84
N CYS A 8 10.33 -5.47 -18.18
CA CYS A 8 10.79 -5.11 -19.51
C CYS A 8 10.68 -6.33 -20.41
N GLU A 9 9.96 -6.18 -21.52
CA GLU A 9 10.17 -7.06 -22.67
C GLU A 9 11.59 -6.85 -23.18
N ALA A 10 12.32 -7.93 -23.41
CA ALA A 10 13.55 -7.83 -24.18
C ALA A 10 13.15 -7.46 -25.61
N GLU A 11 13.68 -6.36 -26.14
CA GLU A 11 13.47 -6.01 -27.55
C GLU A 11 13.76 -7.21 -28.45
N PRO A 12 12.90 -7.54 -29.43
CA PRO A 12 13.27 -8.51 -30.43
C PRO A 12 14.39 -7.87 -31.27
N CYS A 13 15.62 -8.35 -31.10
CA CYS A 13 16.72 -8.07 -32.01
C CYS A 13 16.28 -8.45 -33.43
N GLY A 14 15.92 -7.45 -34.24
CA GLY A 14 15.51 -7.63 -35.62
C GLY A 14 16.70 -7.85 -36.55
N GLY A 15 16.98 -9.13 -36.87
CA GLY A 15 17.53 -9.63 -38.15
C GLY A 15 19.03 -9.41 -38.44
N THR A 16 19.83 -10.35 -38.95
CA THR A 16 19.54 -11.63 -39.63
C THR A 16 20.77 -12.58 -39.60
N SER A 17 20.45 -13.87 -39.74
CA SER A 17 21.29 -15.02 -40.15
C SER A 17 21.99 -15.85 -39.08
N GLY A 18 21.70 -17.17 -39.10
CA GLY A 18 22.58 -18.21 -38.56
C GLY A 18 22.00 -19.08 -37.43
N ARG A 19 21.52 -20.28 -37.80
CA ARG A 19 21.15 -21.41 -36.93
C ARG A 19 21.98 -21.52 -35.64
N ARG A 20 21.31 -21.45 -34.47
CA ARG A 20 21.54 -22.29 -33.27
C ARG A 20 20.48 -21.96 -32.21
N GLY A 21 20.07 -22.98 -31.45
CA GLY A 21 18.89 -22.98 -30.58
C GLY A 21 18.64 -21.69 -29.80
N ALA A 22 17.46 -21.10 -30.03
CA ALA A 22 16.99 -19.95 -29.26
C ALA A 22 16.74 -20.39 -27.81
N LYS A 23 17.75 -20.19 -26.96
CA LYS A 23 17.55 -20.10 -25.51
C LYS A 23 16.58 -18.94 -25.31
N LYS A 24 15.40 -19.19 -24.74
CA LYS A 24 14.52 -18.12 -24.25
C LYS A 24 15.34 -17.27 -23.27
N THR A 25 15.82 -16.12 -23.71
CA THR A 25 16.38 -15.09 -22.85
C THR A 25 15.26 -14.63 -21.93
N GLY A 26 15.44 -14.85 -20.62
CA GLY A 26 14.40 -14.60 -19.64
C GLY A 26 13.93 -13.14 -19.67
N MET A 27 12.63 -12.93 -19.51
CA MET A 27 12.03 -11.61 -19.35
C MET A 27 12.67 -10.92 -18.14
N GLY A 28 13.37 -9.80 -18.38
CA GLY A 28 14.07 -9.04 -17.34
C GLY A 28 13.11 -8.10 -16.61
N MET A 29 13.40 -7.79 -15.35
CA MET A 29 12.73 -6.69 -14.66
C MET A 29 13.56 -5.42 -14.87
N GLY A 30 12.95 -4.37 -15.42
CA GLY A 30 13.59 -3.08 -15.57
C GLY A 30 13.09 -2.09 -14.53
N VAL A 31 13.99 -1.21 -14.14
CA VAL A 31 13.73 -0.13 -13.21
C VAL A 31 13.80 1.17 -13.98
N HIS A 32 12.74 1.96 -13.88
CA HIS A 32 12.64 3.27 -14.51
C HIS A 32 12.26 4.32 -13.46
N GLU A 33 12.86 5.50 -13.55
CA GLU A 33 12.49 6.61 -12.71
C GLU A 33 11.33 7.39 -13.33
N GLY A 34 10.43 7.93 -12.50
CA GLY A 34 9.31 8.75 -12.97
C GLY A 34 7.96 8.06 -12.79
N LYS A 35 6.92 8.65 -13.39
CA LYS A 35 5.57 8.06 -13.42
C LYS A 35 5.52 7.00 -14.53
N PRO A 36 4.85 5.86 -14.32
CA PRO A 36 4.72 4.86 -15.36
C PRO A 36 3.93 5.41 -16.55
N GLU A 37 4.32 5.06 -17.77
CA GLU A 37 3.61 5.44 -19.00
C GLU A 37 2.19 4.86 -19.04
N GLN A 38 2.03 3.62 -18.57
CA GLN A 38 0.75 2.96 -18.40
C GLN A 38 0.50 2.64 -16.93
N SER A 39 -0.71 2.95 -16.44
CA SER A 39 -1.18 2.56 -15.11
C SER A 39 -2.00 1.27 -15.17
N TRP A 40 -2.10 0.53 -14.07
CA TRP A 40 -3.03 -0.60 -13.98
C TRP A 40 -4.46 -0.18 -14.36
N THR A 41 -5.10 -0.98 -15.20
CA THR A 41 -6.51 -0.82 -15.50
C THR A 41 -7.35 -1.66 -14.56
N TYR A 42 -8.50 -1.11 -14.18
CA TYR A 42 -9.46 -1.74 -13.30
C TYR A 42 -10.82 -1.78 -13.96
N LYS A 43 -11.59 -2.82 -13.68
CA LYS A 43 -12.98 -2.98 -14.11
C LYS A 43 -13.88 -3.08 -12.89
N LYS A 44 -15.13 -2.63 -13.03
CA LYS A 44 -16.18 -2.95 -12.06
C LYS A 44 -16.59 -4.41 -12.28
N ALA A 45 -16.66 -5.17 -11.18
CA ALA A 45 -17.19 -6.52 -11.13
C ALA A 45 -18.15 -6.56 -9.95
N ASP A 46 -19.45 -6.53 -10.24
CA ASP A 46 -20.51 -6.40 -9.24
C ASP A 46 -20.28 -5.22 -8.28
N ASP A 47 -20.23 -5.48 -6.97
CA ASP A 47 -19.95 -4.51 -5.91
C ASP A 47 -18.44 -4.24 -5.69
N ALA A 48 -17.57 -4.85 -6.50
CA ALA A 48 -16.12 -4.77 -6.38
C ALA A 48 -15.45 -4.06 -7.58
N ILE A 49 -14.25 -3.56 -7.33
CA ILE A 49 -13.31 -3.14 -8.38
C ILE A 49 -12.21 -4.18 -8.42
N GLU A 50 -11.88 -4.68 -9.61
CA GLU A 50 -10.84 -5.69 -9.84
C GLU A 50 -9.87 -5.25 -10.94
N LYS A 51 -8.64 -5.79 -10.91
CA LYS A 51 -7.66 -5.60 -11.99
C LYS A 51 -8.24 -6.16 -13.30
N ASN A 52 -8.06 -5.42 -14.38
CA ASN A 52 -8.52 -5.84 -15.70
C ASN A 52 -7.39 -6.53 -16.46
N ASP A 53 -7.21 -7.82 -16.23
CA ASP A 53 -6.16 -8.64 -16.87
C ASP A 53 -6.50 -9.06 -18.32
N ALA A 54 -7.71 -8.79 -18.80
CA ALA A 54 -8.21 -9.25 -20.10
C ALA A 54 -8.03 -8.22 -21.24
N VAL A 55 -7.55 -7.01 -20.94
CA VAL A 55 -7.34 -5.98 -21.96
C VAL A 55 -5.95 -6.17 -22.56
N GLN A 56 -5.88 -6.58 -23.83
CA GLN A 56 -4.68 -6.38 -24.64
C GLN A 56 -4.44 -4.87 -24.74
N GLN A 57 -3.48 -4.36 -23.97
CA GLN A 57 -3.05 -2.98 -24.07
C GLN A 57 -2.05 -2.87 -25.21
N SER A 58 -2.31 -1.96 -26.16
CA SER A 58 -1.29 -1.51 -27.09
C SER A 58 -0.38 -0.53 -26.34
N GLY A 59 0.94 -0.74 -26.38
CA GLY A 59 1.94 0.09 -25.69
C GLY A 59 2.73 -0.64 -24.59
N ALA A 60 3.52 0.11 -23.81
CA ALA A 60 4.40 -0.44 -22.78
C ALA A 60 3.59 -1.09 -21.63
N ALA A 61 3.91 -2.33 -21.27
CA ALA A 61 3.18 -3.08 -20.25
C ALA A 61 3.06 -2.29 -18.91
N PRO A 62 1.91 -2.36 -18.21
CA PRO A 62 1.77 -1.78 -16.88
C PRO A 62 2.86 -2.26 -15.93
N PRO A 63 3.30 -1.43 -14.96
CA PRO A 63 4.33 -1.85 -14.02
C PRO A 63 3.85 -3.03 -13.18
N VAL A 64 4.76 -3.94 -12.84
CA VAL A 64 4.46 -4.98 -11.84
C VAL A 64 4.45 -4.35 -10.45
N LEU A 65 5.39 -3.43 -10.19
CA LEU A 65 5.56 -2.82 -8.88
C LEU A 65 6.02 -1.36 -9.01
N MET A 66 5.34 -0.43 -8.35
CA MET A 66 5.86 0.92 -8.18
C MET A 66 6.58 1.04 -6.83
N VAL A 67 7.58 1.92 -6.75
CA VAL A 67 8.34 2.18 -5.53
C VAL A 67 8.37 3.65 -5.19
N LEU A 68 7.82 4.00 -4.04
CA LEU A 68 7.92 5.34 -3.48
C LEU A 68 9.19 5.46 -2.63
N ALA A 69 10.20 6.17 -3.16
CA ALA A 69 11.48 6.37 -2.50
C ALA A 69 11.53 7.75 -1.78
N SER A 70 11.92 7.75 -0.51
CA SER A 70 12.14 8.93 0.32
C SER A 70 13.55 8.90 0.89
N VAL A 71 14.34 9.95 0.62
CA VAL A 71 15.70 10.12 1.19
C VAL A 71 15.65 10.20 2.72
N LYS A 72 14.61 10.85 3.25
CA LYS A 72 14.38 11.00 4.69
C LYS A 72 13.67 9.80 5.32
N GLY A 73 13.30 8.81 4.51
CA GLY A 73 12.45 7.71 4.93
C GLY A 73 10.96 8.09 5.02
N TRP A 74 10.15 7.08 5.30
CA TRP A 74 8.70 7.19 5.50
C TRP A 74 8.36 7.10 6.99
N PRO A 75 7.28 7.74 7.46
CA PRO A 75 6.90 7.86 8.88
C PRO A 75 6.48 6.53 9.56
N TYR A 76 6.92 5.39 9.05
CA TYR A 76 6.72 4.07 9.65
C TYR A 76 7.98 3.61 10.36
N THR A 77 8.01 3.72 11.68
CA THR A 77 9.02 3.06 12.50
C THR A 77 8.67 1.58 12.62
N ARG A 78 9.45 0.71 11.98
CA ARG A 78 9.51 -0.70 12.39
C ARG A 78 10.39 -0.73 13.63
N ASN A 79 9.87 -1.22 14.76
CA ASN A 79 10.48 -1.21 16.11
C ASN A 79 11.88 -1.86 16.26
N THR A 80 12.61 -2.11 15.18
CA THR A 80 13.91 -2.80 15.16
C THR A 80 14.90 -2.26 14.11
N ILE A 81 14.58 -1.20 13.37
CA ILE A 81 15.53 -0.60 12.41
C ILE A 81 15.81 0.83 12.86
N GLN A 82 17.09 1.16 13.07
CA GLN A 82 17.53 2.51 13.43
C GLN A 82 17.20 3.56 12.34
N ASP A 83 16.96 3.09 11.10
CA ASP A 83 16.56 3.88 9.95
C ASP A 83 15.10 3.65 9.53
N LEU A 84 14.40 4.74 9.20
CA LEU A 84 13.08 4.70 8.58
C LEU A 84 13.13 4.00 7.20
N PRO A 85 12.08 3.25 6.81
CA PRO A 85 12.02 2.62 5.50
C PRO A 85 12.09 3.70 4.43
N LYS A 86 13.07 3.58 3.53
CA LYS A 86 13.30 4.55 2.44
C LYS A 86 12.44 4.26 1.22
N ASP A 87 12.06 2.99 1.02
CA ASP A 87 11.28 2.54 -0.13
C ASP A 87 9.95 1.94 0.33
N ILE A 88 8.86 2.30 -0.36
CA ILE A 88 7.55 1.63 -0.23
C ILE A 88 7.16 0.98 -1.52
N PHE A 89 6.74 -0.27 -1.42
CA PHE A 89 6.27 -1.10 -2.51
C PHE A 89 4.77 -0.91 -2.74
N VAL A 90 4.40 -0.61 -3.98
CA VAL A 90 3.01 -0.37 -4.42
C VAL A 90 2.72 -1.32 -5.57
N ASN A 91 1.92 -2.34 -5.32
CA ASN A 91 1.45 -3.25 -6.36
C ASN A 91 0.07 -2.83 -6.88
N CYS A 92 -0.49 -3.64 -7.79
CA CYS A 92 -1.80 -3.37 -8.38
C CYS A 92 -2.94 -3.31 -7.36
N GLU A 93 -2.86 -4.08 -6.27
CA GLU A 93 -3.86 -4.07 -5.19
C GLU A 93 -3.80 -2.80 -4.36
N VAL A 94 -2.60 -2.31 -4.02
CA VAL A 94 -2.44 -0.99 -3.38
C VAL A 94 -2.93 0.12 -4.31
N GLY A 95 -2.61 0.03 -5.61
CA GLY A 95 -3.15 0.94 -6.62
C GLY A 95 -4.68 0.95 -6.66
N ARG A 96 -5.31 -0.23 -6.49
CA ARG A 96 -6.77 -0.39 -6.48
C ARG A 96 -7.43 0.29 -5.30
N VAL A 97 -6.82 0.19 -4.11
CA VAL A 97 -7.27 0.90 -2.90
C VAL A 97 -7.29 2.40 -3.15
N TRP A 98 -6.23 2.95 -3.76
CA TRP A 98 -6.20 4.36 -4.14
C TRP A 98 -7.30 4.71 -5.15
N GLN A 99 -7.57 3.85 -6.15
CA GLN A 99 -8.66 4.12 -7.10
C GLN A 99 -10.03 4.24 -6.42
N ILE A 100 -10.31 3.38 -5.44
CA ILE A 100 -11.54 3.43 -4.64
C ILE A 100 -11.62 4.76 -3.88
N VAL A 101 -10.55 5.11 -3.14
CA VAL A 101 -10.49 6.35 -2.36
C VAL A 101 -10.60 7.58 -3.26
N ARG A 102 -9.91 7.58 -4.41
CA ARG A 102 -9.97 8.65 -5.41
C ARG A 102 -11.37 8.83 -5.97
N GLY A 103 -12.09 7.73 -6.22
CA GLY A 103 -13.49 7.78 -6.64
C GLY A 103 -14.39 8.42 -5.58
N ASP A 104 -14.19 8.06 -4.31
CA ASP A 104 -14.91 8.66 -3.19
C ASP A 104 -14.62 10.15 -3.04
N LEU A 105 -13.34 10.55 -3.13
CA LEU A 105 -12.91 11.94 -3.10
C LEU A 105 -13.51 12.74 -4.27
N THR A 106 -13.53 12.15 -5.47
CA THR A 106 -14.08 12.83 -6.66
C THR A 106 -15.57 13.08 -6.49
N ALA A 107 -16.32 12.09 -6.00
CA ALA A 107 -17.74 12.24 -5.72
C ALA A 107 -18.00 13.27 -4.62
N TRP A 108 -17.22 13.23 -3.53
CA TRP A 108 -17.36 14.14 -2.39
C TRP A 108 -17.00 15.59 -2.74
N LEU A 109 -15.93 15.81 -3.51
CA LEU A 109 -15.36 17.14 -3.79
C LEU A 109 -15.87 17.73 -5.13
N SER A 110 -16.92 17.17 -5.72
CA SER A 110 -17.51 17.66 -6.97
C SER A 110 -18.42 18.86 -6.74
N ILE A 111 -18.24 19.90 -7.55
CA ILE A 111 -18.98 21.18 -7.49
C ILE A 111 -20.49 21.02 -7.76
N HIS A 112 -20.91 19.93 -8.41
CA HIS A 112 -22.32 19.65 -8.78
C HIS A 112 -23.11 18.90 -7.70
N GLY A 113 -22.52 18.61 -6.53
CA GLY A 113 -23.23 17.94 -5.45
C GLY A 113 -24.14 18.91 -4.71
N GLY A 114 -25.46 18.70 -4.81
CA GLY A 114 -26.40 19.21 -3.83
C GLY A 114 -25.96 18.86 -2.40
N THR A 115 -26.49 19.56 -1.42
CA THR A 115 -26.11 19.64 0.00
C THR A 115 -25.96 18.33 0.79
N ASP A 116 -26.04 17.16 0.16
CA ASP A 116 -26.28 15.86 0.80
C ASP A 116 -25.17 14.82 0.61
N PHE A 117 -24.04 15.14 -0.03
CA PHE A 117 -22.96 14.15 -0.19
C PHE A 117 -22.12 13.98 1.08
N THR A 118 -22.48 12.96 1.86
CA THR A 118 -21.69 12.52 3.01
C THR A 118 -20.41 11.82 2.52
N PRO A 119 -19.22 12.25 2.96
CA PRO A 119 -17.97 11.59 2.59
C PRO A 119 -17.97 10.12 3.02
N LYS A 120 -17.59 9.24 2.10
CA LYS A 120 -17.56 7.80 2.36
C LYS A 120 -16.44 7.46 3.33
N ARG A 121 -16.77 6.63 4.31
CA ARG A 121 -15.83 6.02 5.25
C ARG A 121 -15.50 4.61 4.76
N ARG A 122 -14.23 4.23 4.86
CA ARG A 122 -13.72 2.93 4.39
C ARG A 122 -13.01 2.17 5.51
N VAL A 123 -13.07 0.84 5.45
CA VAL A 123 -12.22 -0.04 6.27
C VAL A 123 -11.38 -0.91 5.34
N LEU A 124 -10.06 -0.83 5.47
CA LEU A 124 -9.10 -1.62 4.72
C LEU A 124 -8.81 -2.93 5.45
N ILE A 125 -9.26 -4.04 4.87
CA ILE A 125 -9.19 -5.39 5.43
C ILE A 125 -8.24 -6.22 4.57
N GLY A 126 -7.52 -7.16 5.17
CA GLY A 126 -6.66 -8.07 4.45
C GLY A 126 -5.78 -8.87 5.39
N THR A 127 -5.12 -9.88 4.85
CA THR A 127 -4.31 -10.84 5.61
C THR A 127 -3.31 -10.13 6.54
N PRO A 128 -3.14 -10.58 7.80
CA PRO A 128 -2.09 -10.10 8.68
C PRO A 128 -0.72 -10.14 8.00
N GLY A 129 0.09 -9.06 8.13
CA GLY A 129 1.43 -9.01 7.54
C GLY A 129 1.51 -8.74 6.04
N ILE A 130 0.37 -8.50 5.36
CA ILE A 130 0.30 -8.20 3.92
C ILE A 130 0.85 -6.82 3.53
N GLY A 131 1.10 -5.93 4.49
CA GLY A 131 1.58 -4.57 4.24
C GLY A 131 0.49 -3.51 4.05
N LYS A 132 -0.70 -3.68 4.64
CA LYS A 132 -1.80 -2.67 4.54
C LYS A 132 -1.38 -1.28 5.00
N SER A 133 -0.76 -1.19 6.15
CA SER A 133 -0.36 0.07 6.78
C SER A 133 0.88 0.65 6.06
N VAL A 134 2.04 -0.03 6.15
CA VAL A 134 3.29 0.39 5.48
C VAL A 134 3.14 0.62 3.96
N GLY A 135 2.42 -0.26 3.25
CA GLY A 135 2.22 -0.17 1.81
C GLY A 135 1.06 0.76 1.42
N ALA A 136 -0.17 0.33 1.72
CA ALA A 136 -1.35 1.08 1.29
C ALA A 136 -1.56 2.39 2.06
N GLY A 137 -1.37 2.40 3.38
CA GLY A 137 -1.45 3.61 4.21
C GLY A 137 -0.48 4.69 3.73
N SER A 138 0.78 4.33 3.50
CA SER A 138 1.76 5.29 2.96
C SER A 138 1.45 5.76 1.54
N TYR A 139 1.00 4.86 0.65
CA TYR A 139 0.63 5.25 -0.71
C TYR A 139 -0.58 6.19 -0.71
N LEU A 140 -1.56 5.93 0.14
CA LEU A 140 -2.69 6.83 0.36
C LEU A 140 -2.24 8.18 0.88
N LEU A 141 -1.36 8.22 1.90
CA LEU A 141 -0.80 9.46 2.42
C LEU A 141 -0.12 10.26 1.30
N TYR A 142 0.75 9.63 0.53
CA TYR A 142 1.41 10.26 -0.62
C TYR A 142 0.41 10.86 -1.60
N GLN A 143 -0.60 10.08 -2.01
CA GLN A 143 -1.59 10.52 -2.99
C GLN A 143 -2.47 11.66 -2.48
N LEU A 144 -2.92 11.60 -1.22
CA LEU A 144 -3.74 12.64 -0.59
C LEU A 144 -2.99 13.97 -0.43
N LEU A 145 -1.71 13.92 -0.07
CA LEU A 145 -0.84 15.09 -0.02
C LEU A 145 -0.68 15.75 -1.39
N HIS A 146 -0.77 14.96 -2.47
CA HIS A 146 -0.72 15.44 -3.85
C HIS A 146 -2.08 15.77 -4.47
N CYS A 147 -3.19 15.60 -3.75
CA CYS A 147 -4.48 16.12 -4.20
C CYS A 147 -4.45 17.65 -4.28
N ASP A 148 -5.36 18.22 -5.06
CA ASP A 148 -5.61 19.65 -5.10
C ASP A 148 -5.88 20.21 -3.69
N VAL A 149 -5.18 21.29 -3.32
CA VAL A 149 -5.30 21.93 -2.01
C VAL A 149 -6.63 22.68 -1.86
N GLU A 150 -7.21 23.17 -2.95
CA GLU A 150 -8.51 23.86 -2.93
C GLU A 150 -9.63 22.88 -2.57
N LYS A 151 -9.45 21.61 -2.94
CA LYS A 151 -10.42 20.54 -2.70
C LYS A 151 -10.16 19.80 -1.39
N LEU A 152 -8.89 19.57 -1.02
CA LEU A 152 -8.51 18.86 0.19
C LEU A 152 -7.39 19.61 0.92
N GLN A 153 -7.75 20.30 2.00
CA GLN A 153 -6.85 21.18 2.74
C GLN A 153 -5.99 20.44 3.76
N VAL A 154 -6.51 19.42 4.43
CA VAL A 154 -5.81 18.75 5.53
C VAL A 154 -5.80 17.23 5.34
N VAL A 155 -4.64 16.62 5.57
CA VAL A 155 -4.46 15.16 5.58
C VAL A 155 -3.92 14.73 6.92
N VAL A 156 -4.56 13.76 7.54
CA VAL A 156 -4.20 13.27 8.88
C VAL A 156 -3.84 11.81 8.75
N HIS A 157 -2.69 11.43 9.31
CA HIS A 157 -2.28 10.03 9.41
C HIS A 157 -1.97 9.67 10.85
N CYS A 158 -2.79 8.80 11.42
CA CYS A 158 -2.65 8.31 12.78
C CYS A 158 -2.06 6.90 12.74
N PHE A 159 -0.90 6.73 13.36
CA PHE A 159 -0.25 5.45 13.53
C PHE A 159 -0.69 4.92 14.89
N GLY A 160 -1.78 4.14 14.94
CA GLY A 160 -2.46 3.84 16.19
C GLY A 160 -1.53 3.40 17.32
N GLY A 161 -1.81 3.91 18.53
CA GLY A 161 -0.96 3.67 19.70
C GLY A 161 0.42 4.34 19.62
N GLY A 162 0.64 5.22 18.64
CA GLY A 162 1.87 5.99 18.42
C GLY A 162 1.58 7.39 17.86
N ASP A 163 2.52 7.92 17.09
CA ASP A 163 2.45 9.28 16.56
C ASP A 163 1.26 9.48 15.60
N ALA A 164 0.77 10.71 15.52
CA ALA A 164 -0.10 11.17 14.45
C ALA A 164 0.46 12.42 13.78
N TYR A 165 0.23 12.53 12.48
CA TYR A 165 0.73 13.63 11.66
C TYR A 165 -0.44 14.35 11.02
N VAL A 166 -0.55 15.65 11.30
CA VAL A 166 -1.52 16.54 10.67
C VAL A 166 -0.78 17.39 9.65
N SER A 167 -1.07 17.15 8.38
CA SER A 167 -0.48 17.88 7.26
C SER A 167 -1.47 18.93 6.76
N ASP A 168 -1.21 20.19 7.09
CA ASP A 168 -1.94 21.33 6.56
C ASP A 168 -1.31 21.76 5.24
N LYS A 169 -2.02 21.47 4.14
CA LYS A 169 -1.53 21.75 2.78
C LYS A 169 -1.64 23.23 2.42
N THR A 170 -2.49 23.99 3.12
CA THR A 170 -2.66 25.44 2.87
C THR A 170 -1.49 26.24 3.45
N THR A 171 -1.05 25.89 4.66
CA THR A 171 0.10 26.52 5.32
C THR A 171 1.42 25.79 5.01
N ARG A 172 1.33 24.61 4.38
CA ARG A 172 2.46 23.70 4.10
C ARG A 172 3.17 23.23 5.38
N ALA A 173 2.44 23.17 6.48
CA ALA A 173 2.94 22.73 7.77
C ALA A 173 2.59 21.26 8.03
N VAL A 174 3.47 20.56 8.73
CA VAL A 174 3.20 19.23 9.27
C VAL A 174 3.45 19.27 10.77
N THR A 175 2.40 18.97 11.54
CA THR A 175 2.48 18.90 13.00
C THR A 175 2.45 17.44 13.42
N ARG A 176 3.41 17.06 14.27
CA ARG A 176 3.49 15.73 14.88
C ARG A 176 2.89 15.78 16.28
N TYR A 177 1.95 14.89 16.55
CA TYR A 177 1.37 14.65 17.85
C TYR A 177 1.86 13.30 18.34
N GLY A 178 2.56 13.29 19.49
CA GLY A 178 3.11 12.04 20.06
C GLY A 178 2.11 11.18 20.81
N ASP A 179 0.84 11.59 20.81
CA ASP A 179 -0.25 10.96 21.54
C ASP A 179 -1.53 11.03 20.72
N GLU A 180 -2.27 9.92 20.71
CA GLU A 180 -3.51 9.75 19.96
C GLU A 180 -4.59 10.72 20.48
N ASP A 181 -4.65 10.94 21.79
CA ASP A 181 -5.62 11.86 22.40
C ASP A 181 -5.35 13.32 22.01
N MET A 182 -4.08 13.72 21.93
CA MET A 182 -3.71 15.04 21.41
C MET A 182 -4.11 15.21 19.95
N CYS A 183 -3.90 14.19 19.12
CA CYS A 183 -4.35 14.22 17.72
C CYS A 183 -5.88 14.35 17.63
N ILE A 184 -6.62 13.61 18.46
CA ILE A 184 -8.09 13.70 18.51
C ILE A 184 -8.52 15.11 18.90
N SER A 185 -7.83 15.74 19.86
CA SER A 185 -8.12 17.11 20.28
C SER A 185 -7.94 18.10 19.12
N GLU A 186 -6.86 18.00 18.35
CA GLU A 186 -6.67 18.82 17.15
C GLU A 186 -7.72 18.52 16.07
N LEU A 187 -8.06 17.25 15.87
CA LEU A 187 -9.16 16.89 14.96
C LEU A 187 -10.49 17.46 15.43
N ARG A 188 -10.67 17.79 16.70
CA ARG A 188 -11.85 18.51 17.18
C ARG A 188 -11.72 20.00 16.95
N SER A 189 -10.55 20.61 17.17
CA SER A 189 -10.34 22.04 16.90
C SER A 189 -10.56 22.36 15.43
N LEU A 190 -10.15 21.47 14.52
CA LEU A 190 -10.37 21.62 13.07
C LEU A 190 -11.86 21.58 12.65
N ARG A 191 -12.76 21.11 13.53
CA ARG A 191 -14.20 21.08 13.23
C ARG A 191 -14.77 22.49 13.26
N GLY A 192 -15.65 22.79 12.30
CA GLY A 192 -16.31 24.10 12.19
C GLY A 192 -15.54 25.12 11.36
N HIS A 193 -14.29 24.84 10.97
CA HIS A 193 -13.51 25.73 10.10
C HIS A 193 -13.81 25.59 8.59
N GLY A 194 -14.80 24.77 8.21
CA GLY A 194 -15.17 24.58 6.79
C GLY A 194 -14.09 23.92 5.92
N ARG A 195 -13.10 23.25 6.53
CA ARG A 195 -11.97 22.61 5.83
C ARG A 195 -12.30 21.16 5.50
N ASN A 196 -11.96 20.73 4.28
CA ASN A 196 -12.03 19.33 3.90
C ASN A 196 -10.80 18.60 4.46
N VAL A 197 -11.06 17.59 5.26
CA VAL A 197 -10.05 16.76 5.92
C VAL A 197 -10.19 15.31 5.45
N TYR A 198 -9.07 14.63 5.27
CA TYR A 198 -9.04 13.19 5.06
C TYR A 198 -8.17 12.50 6.12
N ILE A 199 -8.71 11.46 6.75
CA ILE A 199 -8.05 10.74 7.84
C ILE A 199 -7.67 9.33 7.39
N ILE A 200 -6.40 8.98 7.57
CA ILE A 200 -5.89 7.60 7.55
C ILE A 200 -5.64 7.20 9.00
N HIS A 201 -6.27 6.13 9.48
CA HIS A 201 -6.08 5.64 10.84
C HIS A 201 -5.63 4.18 10.82
N ASP A 202 -4.38 3.93 11.20
CA ASP A 202 -3.88 2.59 11.47
C ASP A 202 -4.35 2.15 12.85
N VAL A 203 -5.12 1.07 12.93
CA VAL A 203 -5.63 0.62 14.23
C VAL A 203 -4.55 -0.14 14.98
N ALA A 204 -4.31 0.24 16.24
CA ALA A 204 -3.19 -0.21 17.08
C ALA A 204 -3.40 -1.55 17.79
N LYS A 205 -4.63 -1.82 18.21
CA LYS A 205 -4.97 -2.89 19.16
C LYS A 205 -5.96 -3.86 18.55
N GLU A 206 -5.75 -5.12 18.85
CA GLU A 206 -6.66 -6.21 18.51
C GLU A 206 -8.08 -5.91 19.04
N GLY A 207 -9.09 -6.09 18.20
CA GLY A 207 -10.51 -6.02 18.57
C GLY A 207 -11.07 -4.63 18.91
N THR A 208 -10.26 -3.58 19.07
CA THR A 208 -10.76 -2.25 19.43
C THR A 208 -11.05 -1.44 18.18
N PRO A 209 -12.30 -1.03 17.90
CA PRO A 209 -12.59 -0.14 16.78
C PRO A 209 -11.88 1.21 16.96
N PRO A 210 -11.64 1.99 15.89
CA PRO A 210 -11.22 3.38 16.06
C PRO A 210 -12.16 4.07 17.06
N PRO A 211 -11.63 4.87 18.00
CA PRO A 211 -12.46 5.50 19.01
C PRO A 211 -13.67 6.19 18.37
N ARG A 212 -14.87 6.12 18.98
CA ARG A 212 -16.10 6.66 18.36
C ARG A 212 -16.02 8.15 18.01
N HIS A 213 -15.16 8.88 18.71
CA HIS A 213 -14.86 10.30 18.47
C HIS A 213 -13.82 10.56 17.37
N PHE A 214 -13.17 9.51 16.84
CA PHE A 214 -12.30 9.55 15.67
C PHE A 214 -13.11 9.59 14.37
N ALA A 215 -14.28 8.95 14.36
CA ALA A 215 -15.19 9.01 13.24
C ALA A 215 -15.69 10.47 13.09
N PRO A 216 -15.53 11.09 11.90
CA PRO A 216 -16.08 12.42 11.66
C PRO A 216 -17.60 12.36 11.84
N THR A 217 -18.20 13.14 12.75
CA THR A 217 -19.67 13.07 12.94
C THR A 217 -20.41 13.52 11.67
N SER A 218 -19.77 14.34 10.84
CA SER A 218 -20.14 14.66 9.46
C SER A 218 -18.96 15.38 8.77
N GLY A 219 -18.89 15.34 7.43
CA GLY A 219 -18.09 16.29 6.66
C GLY A 219 -16.67 15.90 6.25
N TRP A 220 -16.06 14.82 6.77
CA TRP A 220 -14.69 14.40 6.38
C TRP A 220 -14.59 12.97 5.85
N GLY A 221 -13.64 12.75 4.93
CA GLY A 221 -13.28 11.42 4.43
C GLY A 221 -12.42 10.64 5.42
N MET A 222 -12.57 9.32 5.47
CA MET A 222 -11.79 8.47 6.38
C MET A 222 -11.56 7.08 5.80
N ILE A 223 -10.35 6.56 6.01
CA ILE A 223 -10.04 5.15 5.88
C ILE A 223 -9.36 4.61 7.14
N ALA A 224 -9.95 3.58 7.73
CA ALA A 224 -9.35 2.84 8.83
C ALA A 224 -8.59 1.62 8.27
N VAL A 225 -7.32 1.49 8.61
CA VAL A 225 -6.46 0.37 8.23
C VAL A 225 -6.48 -0.66 9.35
N SER A 226 -6.96 -1.86 9.05
CA SER A 226 -7.22 -2.84 10.10
C SER A 226 -5.95 -3.45 10.69
N PHE A 227 -5.98 -3.68 12.00
CA PHE A 227 -4.90 -4.36 12.71
C PHE A 227 -4.71 -5.82 12.20
N PRO A 228 -3.49 -6.38 12.22
CA PRO A 228 -3.25 -7.78 11.93
C PRO A 228 -3.83 -8.67 13.05
N LYS A 229 -4.82 -9.51 12.72
CA LYS A 229 -5.67 -10.36 13.60
C LYS A 229 -6.90 -9.62 14.12
N VAL A 230 -7.95 -9.57 13.31
CA VAL A 230 -9.26 -9.10 13.75
C VAL A 230 -10.31 -10.10 13.26
N ASN A 231 -11.18 -10.53 14.16
CA ASN A 231 -12.35 -11.37 13.86
C ASN A 231 -13.63 -10.52 13.71
N ASN A 232 -13.54 -9.21 13.97
CA ASN A 232 -14.68 -8.34 14.23
C ASN A 232 -14.82 -7.16 13.23
N TYR A 233 -14.40 -7.36 11.99
CA TYR A 233 -14.53 -6.34 10.92
C TYR A 233 -15.99 -5.93 10.68
N ASP A 234 -16.93 -6.84 10.97
CA ASP A 234 -18.37 -6.60 10.84
C ASP A 234 -18.83 -5.51 11.80
N GLU A 235 -18.38 -5.55 13.04
CA GLU A 235 -18.70 -4.53 14.04
C GLU A 235 -18.06 -3.18 13.68
N TRP A 236 -16.85 -3.19 13.12
CA TRP A 236 -16.18 -1.95 12.70
C TRP A 236 -16.89 -1.29 11.52
N ALA A 237 -17.23 -2.07 10.49
CA ALA A 237 -17.98 -1.58 9.35
C ALA A 237 -19.36 -1.02 9.78
N LYS A 238 -20.03 -1.69 10.73
CA LYS A 238 -21.28 -1.20 11.32
C LYS A 238 -21.10 0.09 12.12
N GLN A 239 -20.12 0.14 13.03
CA GLN A 239 -19.85 1.31 13.88
C GLN A 239 -19.50 2.54 13.05
N LEU A 240 -18.62 2.38 12.05
CA LEU A 240 -18.19 3.49 11.21
C LEU A 240 -19.20 3.81 10.09
N GLN A 241 -20.22 2.95 9.87
CA GLN A 241 -21.03 2.94 8.66
C GLN A 241 -20.14 2.92 7.41
N ALA A 242 -19.07 2.12 7.46
CA ALA A 242 -17.99 2.15 6.50
C ALA A 242 -18.09 0.97 5.52
N ALA A 243 -17.83 1.27 4.25
CA ALA A 243 -17.72 0.25 3.23
C ALA A 243 -16.35 -0.45 3.31
N ARG A 244 -16.33 -1.76 3.09
CA ARG A 244 -15.11 -2.56 3.19
C ARG A 244 -14.29 -2.47 1.91
N VAL A 245 -12.97 -2.46 2.07
CA VAL A 245 -12.00 -2.62 0.98
C VAL A 245 -11.12 -3.80 1.36
N ILE A 246 -11.27 -4.92 0.65
CA ILE A 246 -10.46 -6.12 0.88
C ILE A 246 -9.21 -6.01 0.02
N VAL A 247 -8.02 -6.10 0.61
CA VAL A 247 -6.72 -6.14 -0.07
C VAL A 247 -6.31 -7.59 -0.28
N LYS A 248 -6.12 -7.99 -1.54
CA LYS A 248 -5.64 -9.34 -1.88
C LYS A 248 -4.14 -9.46 -1.65
N CYS A 249 -3.67 -10.66 -1.34
CA CYS A 249 -2.24 -10.95 -1.21
C CYS A 249 -1.49 -10.62 -2.51
N PRO A 250 -0.23 -10.16 -2.42
CA PRO A 250 0.58 -10.01 -3.61
C PRO A 250 0.78 -11.36 -4.29
N ASP A 251 0.98 -11.34 -5.60
CA ASP A 251 1.24 -12.55 -6.38
C ASP A 251 2.75 -12.89 -6.43
N GLU A 252 3.10 -13.97 -7.13
CA GLU A 252 4.49 -14.39 -7.32
C GLU A 252 5.33 -13.29 -8.00
N MET A 253 4.75 -12.55 -8.94
CA MET A 253 5.43 -11.52 -9.70
C MET A 253 5.68 -10.27 -8.87
N ASP A 254 4.74 -9.88 -8.01
CA ASP A 254 4.91 -8.82 -7.02
C ASP A 254 6.08 -9.11 -6.07
N VAL A 255 6.17 -10.36 -5.59
CA VAL A 255 7.27 -10.81 -4.71
C VAL A 255 8.60 -10.81 -5.47
N LYS A 256 8.60 -11.32 -6.71
CA LYS A 256 9.78 -11.31 -7.58
C LYS A 256 10.29 -9.89 -7.83
N ALA A 257 9.37 -8.97 -8.10
CA ALA A 257 9.66 -7.55 -8.30
C ALA A 257 10.28 -6.92 -7.07
N THR A 258 9.74 -7.24 -5.90
CA THR A 258 10.28 -6.76 -4.64
C THR A 258 11.70 -7.28 -4.42
N CYS A 259 11.97 -8.58 -4.66
CA CYS A 259 13.34 -9.12 -4.61
C CYS A 259 14.28 -8.40 -5.58
N ALA A 260 13.88 -8.25 -6.84
CA ALA A 260 14.69 -7.58 -7.86
C ALA A 260 15.04 -6.14 -7.44
N TRP A 261 14.09 -5.42 -6.84
CA TRP A 261 14.32 -4.07 -6.34
C TRP A 261 15.23 -4.01 -5.11
N THR A 262 14.99 -4.84 -4.11
CA THR A 262 15.74 -4.82 -2.84
C THR A 262 17.19 -5.25 -3.03
N THR A 263 17.46 -6.05 -4.06
CA THR A 263 18.80 -6.54 -4.42
C THR A 263 19.32 -5.93 -5.72
N ARG A 264 18.76 -4.80 -6.17
CA ARG A 264 19.13 -4.16 -7.46
C ARG A 264 20.60 -3.73 -7.53
N ASP A 265 21.16 -3.31 -6.39
CA ASP A 265 22.53 -2.83 -6.26
C ASP A 265 23.50 -3.98 -5.90
N GLU A 266 23.01 -5.23 -5.88
CA GLU A 266 23.74 -6.43 -5.47
C GLU A 266 24.11 -7.32 -6.67
N THR A 267 24.94 -8.33 -6.43
CA THR A 267 25.35 -9.27 -7.49
C THR A 267 24.18 -10.15 -7.95
N LYS A 268 24.29 -10.70 -9.17
CA LYS A 268 23.28 -11.61 -9.74
C LYS A 268 23.05 -12.84 -8.85
N GLU A 269 24.10 -13.31 -8.16
CA GLU A 269 24.03 -14.43 -7.22
C GLU A 269 23.12 -14.09 -6.02
N LYS A 270 23.31 -12.91 -5.41
CA LYS A 270 22.45 -12.44 -4.31
C LYS A 270 21.00 -12.22 -4.75
N GLN A 271 20.77 -11.70 -5.97
CA GLN A 271 19.42 -11.58 -6.53
C GLN A 271 18.75 -12.95 -6.68
N ALA A 272 19.50 -13.94 -7.19
CA ALA A 272 19.01 -15.32 -7.33
C ALA A 272 18.74 -15.98 -5.96
N GLU A 273 19.58 -15.70 -4.96
CA GLU A 273 19.40 -16.17 -3.59
C GLU A 273 18.13 -15.58 -2.94
N CYS A 274 17.92 -14.26 -3.06
CA CYS A 274 16.67 -13.62 -2.62
C CYS A 274 15.47 -14.34 -3.19
N TRP A 275 15.47 -14.54 -4.51
CA TRP A 275 14.35 -15.17 -5.19
C TRP A 275 14.13 -16.62 -4.76
N LYS A 276 15.21 -17.40 -4.65
CA LYS A 276 15.16 -18.80 -4.19
C LYS A 276 14.56 -18.90 -2.78
N ARG A 277 14.99 -18.01 -1.88
CA ARG A 277 14.48 -17.95 -0.50
C ARG A 277 13.00 -17.54 -0.46
N SER A 278 12.63 -16.46 -1.15
CA SER A 278 11.24 -15.98 -1.20
C SER A 278 10.30 -17.04 -1.76
N LYS A 279 10.71 -17.78 -2.81
CA LYS A 279 9.95 -18.93 -3.33
C LYS A 279 9.70 -20.01 -2.28
N LYS A 280 10.73 -20.40 -1.52
CA LYS A 280 10.60 -21.37 -0.43
C LYS A 280 9.59 -20.87 0.63
N HIS A 281 9.68 -19.60 1.01
CA HIS A 281 8.81 -19.03 2.04
C HIS A 281 7.36 -18.97 1.56
N MET A 282 7.14 -18.55 0.31
CA MET A 282 5.82 -18.55 -0.33
C MET A 282 5.19 -19.94 -0.41
N TYR A 283 5.98 -20.96 -0.74
CA TYR A 283 5.50 -22.33 -0.80
C TYR A 283 4.97 -22.81 0.56
N LEU A 284 5.62 -22.40 1.66
CA LEU A 284 5.28 -22.85 3.01
C LEU A 284 4.19 -22.01 3.68
N LEU A 285 4.24 -20.69 3.53
CA LEU A 285 3.40 -19.74 4.29
C LEU A 285 2.59 -18.77 3.42
N GLY A 286 2.64 -18.95 2.09
CA GLY A 286 2.00 -18.05 1.13
C GLY A 286 2.78 -16.74 0.90
N PRO A 287 2.34 -15.91 -0.06
CA PRO A 287 3.01 -14.67 -0.45
C PRO A 287 2.70 -13.51 0.51
N ILE A 288 2.89 -13.71 1.82
CA ILE A 288 2.71 -12.66 2.82
C ILE A 288 4.07 -11.96 3.02
N PRO A 289 4.26 -10.69 2.63
CA PRO A 289 5.55 -9.99 2.70
C PRO A 289 6.26 -10.13 4.06
N ARG A 290 5.52 -10.08 5.17
CA ARG A 290 6.09 -10.32 6.50
C ARG A 290 6.78 -11.68 6.62
N HIS A 291 6.22 -12.76 6.09
CA HIS A 291 6.83 -14.09 6.18
C HIS A 291 7.78 -14.38 5.00
N VAL A 292 7.66 -13.63 3.92
CA VAL A 292 8.52 -13.81 2.74
C VAL A 292 9.88 -13.12 2.90
N PHE A 293 9.91 -11.91 3.49
CA PHE A 293 11.11 -11.07 3.53
C PHE A 293 11.75 -10.92 4.92
N ASP A 294 11.09 -11.38 5.97
CA ASP A 294 11.64 -11.41 7.33
C ASP A 294 11.83 -12.87 7.78
N GLU A 295 13.09 -13.25 7.97
CA GLU A 295 13.50 -14.59 8.35
C GLU A 295 13.01 -14.98 9.75
N GLU A 296 13.04 -14.04 10.69
CA GLU A 296 12.60 -14.29 12.06
C GLU A 296 11.09 -14.52 12.10
N ALA A 297 10.33 -13.63 11.45
CA ALA A 297 8.87 -13.78 11.34
C ALA A 297 8.45 -15.01 10.50
N PHE A 298 9.29 -15.44 9.55
CA PHE A 298 9.10 -16.71 8.83
C PHE A 298 9.25 -17.90 9.77
N MET A 299 10.36 -17.97 10.51
CA MET A 299 10.68 -19.07 11.41
C MET A 299 9.69 -19.16 12.59
N GLU A 300 9.32 -18.03 13.18
CA GLU A 300 8.28 -17.93 14.22
C GLU A 300 6.96 -18.54 13.71
N ARG A 301 6.55 -18.17 12.48
CA ARG A 301 5.31 -18.67 11.90
C ARG A 301 5.40 -20.15 11.56
N CYS A 302 6.52 -20.63 11.01
CA CYS A 302 6.75 -22.06 10.78
C CYS A 302 6.55 -22.87 12.07
N GLY A 303 7.18 -22.43 13.17
CA GLY A 303 7.04 -23.07 14.47
C GLY A 303 5.59 -23.08 14.97
N ALA A 304 4.89 -21.95 14.83
CA ALA A 304 3.49 -21.82 15.23
C ALA A 304 2.52 -22.71 14.44
N VAL A 305 2.85 -23.09 13.20
CA VAL A 305 2.03 -23.98 12.37
C VAL A 305 2.59 -25.41 12.24
N GLY A 306 3.60 -25.76 13.03
CA GLY A 306 4.18 -27.11 13.04
C GLY A 306 4.95 -27.49 11.77
N LEU A 307 5.42 -26.50 10.99
CA LEU A 307 6.24 -26.75 9.82
C LEU A 307 7.72 -26.87 10.21
N HIS A 308 8.36 -27.99 9.86
CA HIS A 308 9.81 -28.14 9.99
C HIS A 308 10.54 -27.34 8.91
N CYS A 309 10.84 -26.09 9.24
CA CYS A 309 11.67 -25.21 8.42
C CYS A 309 13.14 -25.47 8.76
N ASN A 310 13.78 -26.44 8.07
CA ASN A 310 15.22 -26.66 8.21
C ASN A 310 15.98 -25.35 7.92
N ARG A 311 16.85 -24.93 8.85
CA ARG A 311 17.91 -23.95 8.57
C ARG A 311 18.63 -24.46 7.33
N SER A 312 18.60 -23.69 6.24
CA SER A 312 19.54 -23.94 5.16
C SER A 312 20.91 -23.64 5.73
N THR A 313 21.60 -24.66 6.20
CA THR A 313 23.02 -24.62 6.52
C THR A 313 23.79 -24.45 5.22
N ARG A 314 24.21 -23.22 4.95
CA ARG A 314 25.47 -22.78 4.31
C ARG A 314 25.25 -21.49 3.54
#